data_AF-A0A401T6J3-F1
#
_entry.id   AF-A0A401T6J3-F1
#
_cell.length_a   1.000
_cell.length_b   1.000
_cell.length_c   1.000
_cell.angle_alpha   90.00
_cell.angle_beta   90.00
_cell.angle_gamma   90.00
#
_symmetry.space_group_name_H-M   'P 1'
#
loop_
_entity.id
_entity.type
_entity.pdbx_description
1 polymer ?
#
loop_
_entity_poly.entity_id
_entity_poly.type
_entity_poly.pdbx_seq_one_letter_code
_entity_poly.pdbx_strand_id
1 'polypeptide(L)'
;TFDSTGVIRERNFIEVHFLSAVSYAAQQSSQHNKYPVPPECPPLQQRGECHVNFIRKEQCSFSWDWGPSFPTQGIWKDIRIEMYNICHLTYLTATAIYDEKEQKWSVEVESFYDVVFSKPIEGELMVSIPSLRTQQTYKIVLANKEGSRSKVRLEINQDVSVDLWWPVGYGNQTGYNMTVTFTISREYHIEKSIMVYFRTVELVQESVPGSPGLSFYFRINGLPVFLKGSNWIPADAFLDRVTFDVLENLLQSAVDANMNSLRVWGGGVYEQDEFYNLCNKLGIMIWQDFMFACALYPTDQSFVNSVKAEITHQIRRLKSHPSIIIWSGNNENEAALASNWFHIPSANITLYLNDYVNLYVNNIREIVLEEDRSRPYIASSPTNGEESIRENWVAKNPYDVHYGDVHYYNYIADCWDWTHFPKTRFASEYGFQSWPSFSTLEKVSSPEDWYYNSSFTNHRQHQVAGNKNLLYQTQIHFNLSHAEKTPLQRFKDTLYLTQIMQAECIKAQTEFYRRSQSEIVDGQGLTMGALYWQLNDIWQAPSWASIGFVFKALET
;
A
#
# COMPACT_ATOMS: atom_id res chain seq x y z
N THR A 1 -15.46 16.50 7.19
CA THR A 1 -16.46 16.93 8.17
C THR A 1 -17.02 18.27 7.75
N PHE A 2 -18.35 18.45 7.81
CA PHE A 2 -19.00 19.72 7.49
C PHE A 2 -19.80 20.18 8.71
N ASP A 3 -19.52 21.38 9.24
CA ASP A 3 -20.38 21.99 10.25
C ASP A 3 -21.71 22.39 9.61
N SER A 4 -22.77 21.67 9.99
CA SER A 4 -24.12 21.85 9.45
C SER A 4 -25.07 22.52 10.46
N THR A 5 -24.55 23.04 11.58
CA THR A 5 -25.34 23.61 12.67
C THR A 5 -26.26 24.73 12.20
N GLY A 6 -25.77 25.58 11.29
CA GLY A 6 -26.53 26.72 10.76
C GLY A 6 -27.57 26.38 9.68
N VAL A 7 -27.60 25.13 9.17
CA VAL A 7 -28.45 24.75 8.03
C VAL A 7 -29.42 23.62 8.34
N ILE A 8 -29.22 22.89 9.44
CA ILE A 8 -30.05 21.74 9.80
C ILE A 8 -31.45 22.16 10.23
N ARG A 9 -32.46 21.41 9.78
CA ARG A 9 -33.88 21.62 10.08
C ARG A 9 -34.51 20.31 10.59
N GLU A 10 -35.79 20.34 10.93
CA GLU A 10 -36.55 19.13 11.28
C GLU A 10 -36.53 18.07 10.17
N ARG A 11 -36.59 18.52 8.90
CA ARG A 11 -36.46 17.67 7.71
C ARG A 11 -35.40 18.24 6.79
N ASN A 12 -34.45 17.39 6.40
CA ASN A 12 -33.30 17.77 5.55
C ASN A 12 -33.27 16.89 4.30
N PHE A 13 -32.72 17.44 3.23
CA PHE A 13 -32.37 16.71 2.01
C PHE A 13 -30.86 16.87 1.81
N ILE A 14 -30.15 15.76 1.71
CA ILE A 14 -28.71 15.74 1.47
C ILE A 14 -28.51 15.32 0.03
N GLU A 15 -27.89 16.18 -0.77
CA GLU A 15 -27.57 15.91 -2.17
C GLU A 15 -26.06 16.02 -2.38
N VAL A 16 -25.49 15.06 -3.11
CA VAL A 16 -24.08 15.08 -3.50
C VAL A 16 -24.01 15.09 -5.02
N HIS A 17 -23.59 16.22 -5.57
CA HIS A 17 -23.44 16.43 -7.00
C HIS A 17 -22.00 16.15 -7.40
N PHE A 18 -21.75 14.96 -7.96
CA PHE A 18 -20.42 14.57 -8.43
C PHE A 18 -20.10 15.18 -9.80
N LEU A 19 -18.81 15.46 -10.02
CA LEU A 19 -18.25 15.75 -11.34
C LEU A 19 -17.62 14.48 -11.91
N SER A 20 -17.61 14.35 -13.23
CA SER A 20 -16.84 13.30 -13.91
C SER A 20 -15.36 13.41 -13.54
N ALA A 21 -14.78 12.33 -13.01
CA ALA A 21 -13.37 12.28 -12.66
C ALA A 21 -12.47 12.56 -13.87
N VAL A 22 -12.82 12.01 -15.04
CA VAL A 22 -12.07 12.20 -16.29
C VAL A 22 -12.10 13.67 -16.73
N SER A 23 -13.28 14.28 -16.76
CA SER A 23 -13.42 15.68 -17.16
C SER A 23 -12.76 16.63 -16.17
N TYR A 24 -12.85 16.34 -14.86
CA TYR A 24 -12.16 17.09 -13.82
C TYR A 24 -10.65 17.02 -13.98
N ALA A 25 -10.08 15.83 -14.16
CA ALA A 25 -8.65 15.62 -14.34
C ALA A 25 -8.11 16.36 -15.57
N ALA A 26 -8.79 16.25 -16.71
CA ALA A 26 -8.44 17.00 -17.92
C ALA A 26 -8.52 18.53 -17.70
N GLN A 27 -9.54 19.01 -16.99
CA GLN A 27 -9.65 20.43 -16.65
C GLN A 27 -8.50 20.89 -15.76
N GLN A 28 -8.16 20.15 -14.71
CA GLN A 28 -7.03 20.46 -13.84
C GLN A 28 -5.72 20.49 -14.62
N SER A 29 -5.47 19.52 -15.50
CA SER A 29 -4.32 19.54 -16.41
C SER A 29 -4.30 20.78 -17.30
N SER A 30 -5.45 21.19 -17.87
CA SER A 30 -5.52 22.38 -18.72
C SER A 30 -5.28 23.70 -17.96
N GLN A 31 -5.62 23.74 -16.67
CA GLN A 31 -5.39 24.88 -15.78
C GLN A 31 -3.92 24.97 -15.35
N HIS A 32 -3.22 23.84 -15.30
CA HIS A 32 -1.78 23.78 -15.06
C HIS A 32 -1.01 24.14 -16.34
N ASN A 33 -0.84 25.45 -16.58
CA ASN A 33 -0.29 25.98 -17.84
C ASN A 33 1.22 26.30 -17.81
N LYS A 34 1.94 25.95 -16.74
CA LYS A 34 3.36 26.30 -16.57
C LYS A 34 4.29 25.31 -17.30
N TYR A 35 3.98 24.02 -17.24
CA TYR A 35 4.73 22.91 -17.84
C TYR A 35 3.84 21.65 -17.87
N PRO A 36 4.12 20.63 -18.72
CA PRO A 36 3.34 19.38 -18.68
C PRO A 36 3.71 18.52 -17.46
N VAL A 37 2.78 17.71 -16.95
CA VAL A 37 3.07 16.75 -15.86
C VAL A 37 2.83 15.32 -16.37
N PRO A 38 3.88 14.59 -16.76
CA PRO A 38 3.73 13.29 -17.40
C PRO A 38 3.48 12.14 -16.40
N PRO A 39 2.97 10.99 -16.89
CA PRO A 39 2.47 10.77 -18.25
C PRO A 39 1.11 11.47 -18.45
N GLU A 40 0.90 12.06 -19.63
CA GLU A 40 -0.38 12.70 -19.95
C GLU A 40 -1.49 11.68 -20.20
N CYS A 41 -1.19 10.60 -20.94
CA CYS A 41 -2.13 9.53 -21.24
C CYS A 41 -1.46 8.15 -21.04
N PRO A 42 -2.23 7.12 -20.67
CA PRO A 42 -1.71 5.76 -20.57
C PRO A 42 -1.42 5.18 -21.98
N PRO A 43 -0.64 4.08 -22.05
CA PRO A 43 -0.47 3.33 -23.29
C PRO A 43 -1.81 2.91 -23.90
N LEU A 44 -1.92 2.95 -25.22
CA LEU A 44 -3.16 2.62 -25.96
C LEU A 44 -3.68 1.20 -25.65
N GLN A 45 -2.78 0.26 -25.34
CA GLN A 45 -3.12 -1.11 -24.97
C GLN A 45 -4.00 -1.19 -23.73
N GLN A 46 -3.85 -0.27 -22.78
CA GLN A 46 -4.64 -0.26 -21.54
C GLN A 46 -6.07 0.26 -21.75
N ARG A 47 -6.32 0.98 -22.86
CA ARG A 47 -7.65 1.52 -23.22
C ARG A 47 -8.20 2.41 -22.10
N GLY A 48 -7.31 3.23 -21.56
CA GLY A 48 -7.54 4.08 -20.40
C GLY A 48 -7.93 5.51 -20.71
N GLU A 49 -7.96 6.29 -19.64
CA GLU A 49 -8.25 7.72 -19.65
C GLU A 49 -7.01 8.53 -19.26
N CYS A 50 -6.91 9.77 -19.72
CA CYS A 50 -5.73 10.62 -19.52
C CYS A 50 -5.75 11.37 -18.18
N HIS A 51 -4.58 11.85 -17.75
CA HIS A 51 -4.36 12.83 -16.66
C HIS A 51 -4.76 12.37 -15.25
N VAL A 52 -4.73 11.07 -14.94
CA VAL A 52 -5.09 10.54 -13.61
C VAL A 52 -4.26 11.16 -12.47
N ASN A 53 -3.04 11.59 -12.76
CA ASN A 53 -2.13 12.27 -11.83
C ASN A 53 -2.62 13.66 -11.37
N PHE A 54 -3.61 14.26 -12.04
CA PHE A 54 -4.21 15.54 -11.67
C PHE A 54 -5.41 15.41 -10.71
N ILE A 55 -5.81 14.20 -10.34
CA ILE A 55 -6.90 13.95 -9.39
C ILE A 55 -6.42 13.05 -8.25
N ARG A 56 -6.76 13.42 -7.00
CA ARG A 56 -6.54 12.55 -5.83
C ARG A 56 -7.66 11.50 -5.76
N LYS A 57 -7.49 10.45 -6.58
CA LYS A 57 -8.31 9.23 -6.68
C LYS A 57 -7.38 8.03 -6.88
N GLU A 58 -7.87 6.82 -6.65
CA GLU A 58 -7.20 5.56 -7.05
C GLU A 58 -6.57 5.68 -8.45
N GLN A 59 -5.26 5.53 -8.55
CA GLN A 59 -4.53 5.84 -9.79
C GLN A 59 -4.78 4.80 -10.89
N CYS A 60 -4.99 3.53 -10.53
CA CYS A 60 -5.34 2.49 -11.50
C CYS A 60 -6.80 2.54 -11.98
N SER A 61 -7.64 3.41 -11.43
CA SER A 61 -9.05 3.55 -11.85
C SER A 61 -9.23 4.07 -13.29
N PHE A 62 -8.17 4.66 -13.87
CA PHE A 62 -8.12 5.16 -15.25
C PHE A 62 -7.51 4.13 -16.22
N SER A 63 -7.49 2.85 -15.82
CA SER A 63 -6.74 1.71 -16.37
C SER A 63 -5.35 1.51 -15.78
N TRP A 64 -4.89 0.27 -15.92
CA TRP A 64 -3.50 -0.13 -15.70
C TRP A 64 -3.15 -1.29 -16.64
N ASP A 65 -1.90 -1.75 -16.68
CA ASP A 65 -1.46 -2.87 -17.53
C ASP A 65 -2.06 -4.24 -17.14
N TRP A 66 -2.83 -4.30 -16.04
CA TRP A 66 -3.67 -5.42 -15.61
C TRP A 66 -5.12 -5.02 -15.29
N GLY A 67 -5.50 -3.75 -15.37
CA GLY A 67 -6.77 -3.21 -14.83
C GLY A 67 -7.58 -2.36 -15.82
N PRO A 68 -8.92 -2.34 -15.71
CA PRO A 68 -9.79 -1.59 -16.62
C PRO A 68 -9.91 -0.10 -16.28
N SER A 69 -10.43 0.70 -17.21
CA SER A 69 -10.84 2.08 -16.94
C SER A 69 -12.30 2.15 -16.49
N PHE A 70 -12.52 2.18 -15.17
CA PHE A 70 -13.83 2.45 -14.57
C PHE A 70 -13.72 3.57 -13.53
N PRO A 71 -13.47 4.84 -13.95
CA PRO A 71 -13.37 5.98 -13.06
C PRO A 71 -14.73 6.41 -12.51
N THR A 72 -15.28 5.58 -11.63
CA THR A 72 -16.63 5.71 -11.08
C THR A 72 -16.78 6.90 -10.12
N GLN A 73 -18.03 7.26 -9.85
CA GLN A 73 -18.46 8.27 -8.91
C GLN A 73 -19.39 7.61 -7.88
N GLY A 74 -19.20 7.93 -6.60
CA GLY A 74 -20.03 7.37 -5.55
C GLY A 74 -19.50 7.67 -4.16
N ILE A 75 -20.33 7.41 -3.16
CA ILE A 75 -19.99 7.53 -1.75
C ILE A 75 -19.56 6.13 -1.29
N TRP A 76 -18.27 5.84 -1.38
CA TRP A 76 -17.70 4.51 -1.13
C TRP A 76 -17.44 4.19 0.35
N LYS A 77 -17.77 5.13 1.26
CA LYS A 77 -17.64 5.00 2.72
C LYS A 77 -18.88 5.55 3.41
N ASP A 78 -19.03 5.18 4.68
CA ASP A 78 -20.16 5.56 5.52
C ASP A 78 -20.36 7.08 5.66
N ILE A 79 -21.62 7.49 5.82
CA ILE A 79 -22.04 8.87 6.07
C ILE A 79 -22.77 8.91 7.41
N ARG A 80 -22.30 9.76 8.33
CA ARG A 80 -22.88 9.93 9.65
C ARG A 80 -23.31 11.36 9.91
N ILE A 81 -24.35 11.51 10.71
CA ILE A 81 -24.74 12.78 11.33
C ILE A 81 -24.39 12.65 12.81
N GLU A 82 -23.46 13.48 13.27
CA GLU A 82 -22.95 13.46 14.65
C GLU A 82 -23.33 14.78 15.33
N MET A 83 -24.21 14.71 16.34
CA MET A 83 -24.65 15.87 17.11
C MET A 83 -24.03 15.83 18.51
N TYR A 84 -23.43 16.93 18.95
CA TYR A 84 -22.76 17.03 20.25
C TYR A 84 -22.84 18.47 20.78
N ASN A 85 -22.77 18.62 22.10
CA ASN A 85 -22.92 19.93 22.76
C ASN A 85 -21.58 20.56 23.18
N ILE A 86 -20.59 19.72 23.55
CA ILE A 86 -19.38 20.19 24.23
C ILE A 86 -18.15 20.00 23.33
N CYS A 87 -17.83 18.75 23.03
CA CYS A 87 -16.78 18.40 22.08
C CYS A 87 -17.07 17.05 21.45
N HIS A 88 -16.45 16.79 20.30
CA HIS A 88 -16.55 15.53 19.58
C HIS A 88 -15.17 14.95 19.36
N LEU A 89 -14.97 13.68 19.72
CA LEU A 89 -13.71 12.97 19.48
C LEU A 89 -13.65 12.55 18.01
N THR A 90 -12.77 13.20 17.24
CA THR A 90 -12.61 12.98 15.79
C THR A 90 -11.65 11.83 15.49
N TYR A 91 -10.54 11.73 16.23
CA TYR A 91 -9.59 10.63 16.12
C TYR A 91 -9.11 10.20 17.51
N LEU A 92 -8.85 8.91 17.65
CA LEU A 92 -8.11 8.35 18.76
C LEU A 92 -7.03 7.44 18.18
N THR A 93 -5.79 7.68 18.57
CA THR A 93 -4.64 6.86 18.15
C THR A 93 -3.88 6.41 19.37
N ALA A 94 -3.35 5.20 19.30
CA ALA A 94 -2.45 4.64 20.29
C ALA A 94 -1.27 3.96 19.60
N THR A 95 -0.06 4.32 19.98
CA THR A 95 1.17 3.74 19.45
C THR A 95 2.05 3.30 20.60
N ALA A 96 2.37 2.00 20.65
CA ALA A 96 3.33 1.48 21.61
C ALA A 96 4.75 1.92 21.24
N ILE A 97 5.50 2.41 22.22
CA ILE A 97 6.88 2.87 22.08
C ILE A 97 7.73 2.11 23.10
N TYR A 98 8.80 1.49 22.63
CA TYR A 98 9.81 0.87 23.46
C TYR A 98 10.98 1.83 23.69
N ASP A 99 11.34 2.05 24.95
CA ASP A 99 12.57 2.75 25.31
C ASP A 99 13.67 1.72 25.58
N GLU A 100 14.64 1.62 24.68
CA GLU A 100 15.76 0.68 24.82
C GLU A 100 16.70 1.01 25.98
N LYS A 101 16.80 2.27 26.40
CA LYS A 101 17.70 2.63 27.51
C LYS A 101 17.09 2.24 28.84
N GLU A 102 15.81 2.52 28.99
CA GLU A 102 15.05 2.22 30.20
C GLU A 102 14.51 0.78 30.22
N GLN A 103 14.51 0.10 29.07
CA GLN A 103 13.92 -1.23 28.85
C GLN A 103 12.43 -1.27 29.25
N LYS A 104 11.67 -0.25 28.80
CA LYS A 104 10.26 -0.05 29.20
C LYS A 104 9.36 0.21 28.00
N TRP A 105 8.14 -0.32 28.10
CA TRP A 105 7.05 0.02 27.18
C TRP A 105 6.27 1.21 27.70
N SER A 106 5.88 2.07 26.77
CA SER A 106 4.88 3.11 26.97
C SER A 106 3.91 3.11 25.81
N VAL A 107 2.71 3.66 26.00
CA VAL A 107 1.76 3.89 24.93
C VAL A 107 1.55 5.39 24.80
N GLU A 108 1.88 5.93 23.64
CA GLU A 108 1.53 7.29 23.27
C GLU A 108 0.07 7.30 22.80
N VAL A 109 -0.79 7.96 23.57
CA VAL A 109 -2.21 8.09 23.28
C VAL A 109 -2.49 9.51 22.84
N GLU A 110 -3.05 9.65 21.64
CA GLU A 110 -3.46 10.93 21.10
C GLU A 110 -4.95 10.94 20.81
N SER A 111 -5.62 11.98 21.28
CA SER A 111 -7.05 12.18 21.07
C SER A 111 -7.29 13.56 20.47
N PHE A 112 -8.06 13.61 19.39
CA PHE A 112 -8.33 14.80 18.60
C PHE A 112 -9.80 15.17 18.77
N TYR A 113 -10.07 16.45 18.99
CA TYR A 113 -11.40 16.93 19.30
C TYR A 113 -11.81 18.09 18.42
N ASP A 114 -13.07 18.11 18.04
CA ASP A 114 -13.78 19.33 17.67
C ASP A 114 -14.45 19.90 18.93
N VAL A 115 -14.29 21.19 19.21
CA VAL A 115 -14.70 21.81 20.48
C VAL A 115 -15.63 22.98 20.21
N VAL A 116 -16.85 22.92 20.77
CA VAL A 116 -17.90 23.91 20.50
C VAL A 116 -17.62 25.25 21.17
N PHE A 117 -17.17 25.23 22.44
CA PHE A 117 -17.06 26.45 23.24
C PHE A 117 -15.81 27.27 22.92
N SER A 118 -15.96 28.59 22.82
CA SER A 118 -14.84 29.52 22.59
C SER A 118 -13.83 29.56 23.75
N LYS A 119 -14.26 29.21 24.97
CA LYS A 119 -13.37 29.10 26.13
C LYS A 119 -12.79 27.70 26.25
N PRO A 120 -11.52 27.56 26.71
CA PRO A 120 -10.94 26.26 26.98
C PRO A 120 -11.77 25.44 27.98
N ILE A 121 -11.84 24.14 27.74
CA ILE A 121 -12.57 23.17 28.54
C ILE A 121 -11.57 22.30 29.27
N GLU A 122 -11.68 22.25 30.59
CA GLU A 122 -10.88 21.39 31.44
C GLU A 122 -11.59 20.05 31.67
N GLY A 123 -10.84 18.95 31.61
CA GLY A 123 -11.37 17.63 31.87
C GLY A 123 -10.28 16.64 32.27
N GLU A 124 -10.69 15.41 32.53
CA GLU A 124 -9.82 14.31 32.89
C GLU A 124 -9.87 13.23 31.80
N LEU A 125 -8.70 12.84 31.30
CA LEU A 125 -8.52 11.74 30.36
C LEU A 125 -7.98 10.54 31.13
N MET A 126 -8.79 9.51 31.30
CA MET A 126 -8.37 8.24 31.87
C MET A 126 -8.01 7.27 30.74
N VAL A 127 -6.84 6.65 30.84
CA VAL A 127 -6.39 5.59 29.93
C VAL A 127 -6.18 4.33 30.77
N SER A 128 -6.78 3.21 30.35
CA SER A 128 -6.73 1.94 31.08
C SER A 128 -6.46 0.76 30.16
N ILE A 129 -5.53 -0.11 30.56
CA ILE A 129 -5.25 -1.42 29.97
C ILE A 129 -5.33 -2.45 31.12
N PRO A 130 -6.54 -2.97 31.43
CA PRO A 130 -6.75 -3.80 32.61
C PRO A 130 -5.89 -5.08 32.65
N SER A 131 -5.69 -5.72 31.49
CA SER A 131 -4.86 -6.93 31.35
C SER A 131 -3.39 -6.71 31.72
N LEU A 132 -2.89 -5.47 31.58
CA LEU A 132 -1.53 -5.06 31.97
C LEU A 132 -1.51 -4.35 33.33
N ARG A 133 -2.61 -4.37 34.10
CA ARG A 133 -2.75 -3.69 35.40
C ARG A 133 -2.26 -2.25 35.36
N THR A 134 -2.55 -1.56 34.25
CA THR A 134 -2.04 -0.22 33.98
C THR A 134 -3.23 0.72 33.78
N GLN A 135 -3.30 1.78 34.58
CA GLN A 135 -4.30 2.83 34.45
C GLN A 135 -3.71 4.15 34.93
N GLN A 136 -3.98 5.23 34.19
CA GLN A 136 -3.58 6.57 34.58
C GLN A 136 -4.61 7.60 34.14
N THR A 137 -4.78 8.63 34.98
CA THR A 137 -5.66 9.78 34.70
C THR A 137 -4.82 11.03 34.52
N TYR A 138 -5.10 11.78 33.46
CA TYR A 138 -4.42 13.02 33.09
C TYR A 138 -5.41 14.17 33.11
N LYS A 139 -4.99 15.32 33.63
CA LYS A 139 -5.75 16.56 33.44
C LYS A 139 -5.42 17.13 32.07
N ILE A 140 -6.43 17.38 31.25
CA ILE A 140 -6.25 17.91 29.90
C ILE A 140 -7.12 19.15 29.70
N VAL A 141 -6.66 20.04 28.82
CA VAL A 141 -7.37 21.27 28.46
C VAL A 141 -7.57 21.27 26.96
N LEU A 142 -8.83 21.36 26.53
CA LEU A 142 -9.22 21.42 25.12
C LEU A 142 -9.63 22.84 24.76
N ALA A 143 -9.00 23.40 23.73
CA ALA A 143 -9.37 24.71 23.20
C ALA A 143 -10.15 24.57 21.89
N ASN A 144 -11.05 25.50 21.60
CA ASN A 144 -11.68 25.63 20.29
C ASN A 144 -10.69 26.23 19.28
N LYS A 145 -9.94 25.33 18.67
CA LYS A 145 -9.04 25.56 17.54
C LYS A 145 -9.08 24.34 16.64
N GLU A 146 -8.85 24.54 15.36
CA GLU A 146 -8.69 23.45 14.42
C GLU A 146 -7.56 22.51 14.90
N GLY A 147 -7.84 21.20 14.92
CA GLY A 147 -6.88 20.20 15.40
C GLY A 147 -6.63 20.24 16.90
N SER A 148 -7.62 20.60 17.72
CA SER A 148 -7.52 20.46 19.18
C SER A 148 -7.11 19.03 19.54
N ARG A 149 -5.97 18.87 20.20
CA ARG A 149 -5.28 17.60 20.41
C ARG A 149 -4.84 17.50 21.86
N SER A 150 -5.08 16.34 22.46
CA SER A 150 -4.40 15.90 23.66
C SER A 150 -3.45 14.76 23.33
N LYS A 151 -2.24 14.81 23.88
CA LYS A 151 -1.20 13.79 23.73
C LYS A 151 -0.69 13.45 25.12
N VAL A 152 -0.88 12.20 25.53
CA VAL A 152 -0.45 11.68 26.82
C VAL A 152 0.37 10.41 26.62
N ARG A 153 1.23 10.10 27.58
CA ARG A 153 2.07 8.90 27.56
C ARG A 153 1.74 8.05 28.78
N LEU A 154 1.22 6.85 28.52
CA LEU A 154 0.92 5.84 29.53
C LEU A 154 2.14 4.94 29.69
N GLU A 155 2.80 5.02 30.84
CA GLU A 155 3.89 4.09 31.19
C GLU A 155 3.30 2.74 31.58
N ILE A 156 3.80 1.65 30.97
CA ILE A 156 3.30 0.30 31.26
C ILE A 156 3.92 -0.21 32.57
N ASN A 157 3.09 -0.85 33.39
CA ASN A 157 3.52 -1.46 34.64
C ASN A 157 4.58 -2.55 34.40
N GLN A 158 5.75 -2.41 35.03
CA GLN A 158 6.88 -3.34 34.90
C GLN A 158 6.70 -4.66 35.66
N ASP A 159 5.75 -4.73 36.61
CA ASP A 159 5.45 -5.94 37.36
C ASP A 159 4.66 -6.98 36.53
N VAL A 160 4.30 -6.64 35.29
CA VAL A 160 3.56 -7.50 34.37
C VAL A 160 4.33 -7.64 33.05
N SER A 161 4.43 -8.86 32.55
CA SER A 161 5.05 -9.11 31.24
C SER A 161 4.12 -8.66 30.12
N VAL A 162 4.71 -8.04 29.08
CA VAL A 162 4.01 -7.64 27.86
C VAL A 162 4.33 -8.65 26.76
N ASP A 163 3.33 -9.40 26.33
CA ASP A 163 3.42 -10.25 25.16
C ASP A 163 3.43 -9.39 23.90
N LEU A 164 4.45 -9.59 23.06
CA LEU A 164 4.63 -8.82 21.84
C LEU A 164 3.79 -9.38 20.70
N TRP A 165 3.40 -8.49 19.79
CA TRP A 165 2.86 -8.87 18.49
C TRP A 165 4.00 -9.30 17.57
N TRP A 166 3.80 -10.42 16.87
CA TRP A 166 4.72 -10.97 15.88
C TRP A 166 4.04 -11.25 14.55
N PRO A 167 4.77 -11.18 13.42
CA PRO A 167 4.26 -11.66 12.15
C PRO A 167 4.01 -13.18 12.17
N VAL A 168 3.13 -13.64 11.29
CA VAL A 168 2.80 -15.07 11.15
C VAL A 168 4.05 -15.90 10.89
N GLY A 169 4.15 -17.02 11.62
CA GLY A 169 5.33 -17.90 11.60
C GLY A 169 6.48 -17.47 12.53
N TYR A 170 6.39 -16.33 13.21
CA TYR A 170 7.42 -15.83 14.15
C TYR A 170 6.95 -15.70 15.60
N GLY A 171 5.64 -15.76 15.86
CA GLY A 171 5.08 -15.69 17.21
C GLY A 171 3.58 -15.43 17.18
N ASN A 172 3.04 -15.00 18.33
CA ASN A 172 1.62 -14.69 18.49
C ASN A 172 1.29 -13.26 18.06
N GLN A 173 0.04 -13.03 17.68
CA GLN A 173 -0.49 -11.71 17.30
C GLN A 173 -1.20 -11.03 18.48
N THR A 174 -0.61 -11.13 19.68
CA THR A 174 -1.25 -10.70 20.93
C THR A 174 -1.49 -9.19 20.93
N GLY A 175 -2.71 -8.78 21.29
CA GLY A 175 -3.09 -7.38 21.50
C GLY A 175 -3.89 -7.23 22.80
N TYR A 176 -3.98 -6.00 23.28
CA TYR A 176 -4.61 -5.67 24.55
C TYR A 176 -5.73 -4.65 24.35
N ASN A 177 -6.87 -4.89 24.99
CA ASN A 177 -7.95 -3.89 25.03
C ASN A 177 -7.51 -2.69 25.87
N MET A 178 -7.54 -1.51 25.25
CA MET A 178 -7.32 -0.24 25.91
C MET A 178 -8.60 0.60 25.86
N THR A 179 -9.01 1.13 27.00
CA THR A 179 -10.13 2.07 27.10
C THR A 179 -9.62 3.47 27.41
N VAL A 180 -10.13 4.45 26.67
CA VAL A 180 -9.85 5.87 26.84
C VAL A 180 -11.16 6.57 27.15
N THR A 181 -11.22 7.19 28.32
CA THR A 181 -12.43 7.85 28.84
C THR A 181 -12.11 9.31 29.13
N PHE A 182 -12.70 10.23 28.37
CA PHE A 182 -12.61 11.66 28.62
C PHE A 182 -13.84 12.14 29.40
N THR A 183 -13.63 12.79 30.54
CA THR A 183 -14.68 13.27 31.45
C THR A 183 -14.58 14.77 31.67
N ILE A 184 -15.69 15.49 31.50
CA ILE A 184 -15.82 16.92 31.83
C ILE A 184 -16.87 17.07 32.92
N SER A 185 -16.51 17.79 33.99
CA SER A 185 -17.39 18.14 35.13
C SER A 185 -18.23 16.99 35.71
N ARG A 186 -17.75 15.74 35.57
CA ARG A 186 -18.41 14.47 35.97
C ARG A 186 -19.71 14.09 35.26
N GLU A 187 -20.23 14.93 34.37
CA GLU A 187 -21.52 14.71 33.70
C GLU A 187 -21.36 14.31 32.24
N TYR A 188 -20.32 14.85 31.56
CA TYR A 188 -20.05 14.53 30.17
C TYR A 188 -18.92 13.52 30.07
N HIS A 189 -19.19 12.39 29.41
CA HIS A 189 -18.24 11.30 29.23
C HIS A 189 -18.17 10.90 27.76
N ILE A 190 -16.95 10.80 27.22
CA ILE A 190 -16.67 10.17 25.94
C ILE A 190 -15.79 8.96 26.23
N GLU A 191 -16.27 7.76 25.90
CA GLU A 191 -15.49 6.53 26.04
C GLU A 191 -15.26 5.89 24.67
N LYS A 192 -14.03 5.44 24.44
CA LYS A 192 -13.66 4.60 23.30
C LYS A 192 -12.76 3.47 23.75
N SER A 193 -12.99 2.30 23.18
CA SER A 193 -12.13 1.14 23.34
C SER A 193 -11.43 0.83 22.01
N ILE A 194 -10.12 0.63 22.06
CA ILE A 194 -9.28 0.26 20.92
C ILE A 194 -8.31 -0.85 21.32
N MET A 195 -7.83 -1.60 20.33
CA MET A 195 -6.77 -2.58 20.54
C MET A 195 -5.40 -1.89 20.46
N VAL A 196 -4.54 -2.13 21.43
CA VAL A 196 -3.12 -1.75 21.38
C VAL A 196 -2.24 -2.99 21.25
N TYR A 197 -1.22 -2.89 20.42
CA TYR A 197 -0.27 -3.96 20.12
C TYR A 197 1.14 -3.46 20.40
N PHE A 198 1.97 -4.29 21.03
CA PHE A 198 3.33 -3.94 21.40
C PHE A 198 4.31 -4.65 20.46
N ARG A 199 5.03 -3.88 19.65
CA ARG A 199 6.11 -4.39 18.79
C ARG A 199 7.06 -3.30 18.32
N THR A 200 8.35 -3.58 18.22
CA THR A 200 9.31 -2.68 17.57
C THR A 200 9.51 -3.06 16.11
N VAL A 201 9.82 -2.08 15.28
CA VAL A 201 10.20 -2.28 13.88
C VAL A 201 11.38 -1.38 13.54
N GLU A 202 12.37 -1.95 12.89
CA GLU A 202 13.56 -1.24 12.41
C GLU A 202 13.82 -1.63 10.96
N LEU A 203 14.10 -0.64 10.12
CA LEU A 203 14.72 -0.87 8.82
C LEU A 203 16.24 -0.70 8.97
N VAL A 204 16.99 -1.79 8.80
CA VAL A 204 18.44 -1.82 9.01
C VAL A 204 19.18 -1.62 7.69
N GLN A 205 19.99 -0.55 7.65
CA GLN A 205 20.82 -0.17 6.51
C GLN A 205 22.27 0.04 6.95
N GLU A 206 22.98 -1.06 7.18
CA GLU A 206 24.37 -1.08 7.68
C GLU A 206 25.36 -1.59 6.62
N SER A 207 26.64 -1.26 6.77
CA SER A 207 27.68 -1.74 5.84
C SER A 207 27.78 -3.26 5.85
N VAL A 208 27.91 -3.87 4.68
CA VAL A 208 27.95 -5.32 4.53
C VAL A 208 29.39 -5.81 4.30
N PRO A 209 29.94 -6.68 5.15
CA PRO A 209 31.27 -7.25 4.93
C PRO A 209 31.37 -7.97 3.58
N GLY A 210 32.38 -7.62 2.77
CA GLY A 210 32.63 -8.25 1.47
C GLY A 210 31.71 -7.77 0.33
N SER A 211 30.85 -6.78 0.56
CA SER A 211 29.90 -6.26 -0.42
C SER A 211 29.80 -4.73 -0.29
N PRO A 212 29.92 -3.95 -1.38
CA PRO A 212 29.71 -2.52 -1.29
C PRO A 212 28.26 -2.17 -0.93
N GLY A 213 28.04 -0.94 -0.50
CA GLY A 213 26.73 -0.42 -0.16
C GLY A 213 26.23 -0.78 1.24
N LEU A 214 24.91 -0.82 1.39
CA LEU A 214 24.23 -1.01 2.69
C LEU A 214 23.26 -2.19 2.61
N SER A 215 23.01 -2.82 3.74
CA SER A 215 21.93 -3.79 3.87
C SER A 215 20.57 -3.12 3.67
N PHE A 216 19.52 -3.93 3.50
CA PHE A 216 18.15 -3.46 3.58
C PHE A 216 17.25 -4.59 4.06
N TYR A 217 16.96 -4.60 5.37
CA TYR A 217 16.14 -5.63 5.98
C TYR A 217 15.40 -5.13 7.21
N PHE A 218 14.35 -5.85 7.61
CA PHE A 218 13.55 -5.49 8.77
C PHE A 218 13.93 -6.33 9.98
N ARG A 219 14.06 -5.66 11.14
CA ARG A 219 14.01 -6.32 12.44
C ARG A 219 12.65 -6.06 13.09
N ILE A 220 11.97 -7.13 13.50
CA ILE A 220 10.76 -7.06 14.30
C ILE A 220 11.09 -7.56 15.68
N ASN A 221 10.89 -6.73 16.71
CA ASN A 221 11.25 -7.06 18.10
C ASN A 221 12.73 -7.51 18.22
N GLY A 222 13.63 -6.86 17.47
CA GLY A 222 15.07 -7.16 17.42
C GLY A 222 15.48 -8.35 16.54
N LEU A 223 14.53 -9.13 16.00
CA LEU A 223 14.83 -10.29 15.15
C LEU A 223 14.77 -9.93 13.65
N PRO A 224 15.83 -10.19 12.85
CA PRO A 224 15.75 -10.06 11.40
C PRO A 224 14.70 -11.01 10.80
N VAL A 225 13.76 -10.47 10.05
CA VAL A 225 12.68 -11.23 9.39
C VAL A 225 12.85 -11.15 7.88
N PHE A 226 12.87 -12.31 7.20
CA PHE A 226 12.78 -12.33 5.74
C PHE A 226 11.33 -12.10 5.33
N LEU A 227 11.08 -11.04 4.57
CA LEU A 227 9.73 -10.72 4.09
C LEU A 227 9.36 -11.67 2.93
N LYS A 228 8.30 -12.45 3.13
CA LYS A 228 7.76 -13.40 2.15
C LYS A 228 6.35 -12.97 1.80
N GLY A 229 6.10 -12.66 0.54
CA GLY A 229 4.79 -12.14 0.19
C GLY A 229 4.67 -11.68 -1.25
N SER A 230 3.77 -10.73 -1.43
CA SER A 230 3.43 -10.17 -2.73
C SER A 230 2.83 -8.77 -2.61
N ASN A 231 2.53 -8.16 -3.74
CA ASN A 231 1.90 -6.86 -3.83
C ASN A 231 0.37 -6.97 -3.88
N TRP A 232 -0.32 -6.23 -3.02
CA TRP A 232 -1.77 -6.09 -2.96
C TRP A 232 -2.23 -4.94 -3.85
N ILE A 233 -3.21 -5.22 -4.70
CA ILE A 233 -3.93 -4.22 -5.50
C ILE A 233 -5.41 -4.18 -5.10
N PRO A 234 -6.19 -3.16 -5.48
CA PRO A 234 -7.63 -3.14 -5.24
C PRO A 234 -8.31 -4.41 -5.76
N ALA A 235 -9.11 -5.04 -4.91
CA ALA A 235 -9.74 -6.34 -5.21
C ALA A 235 -10.94 -6.25 -6.16
N ASP A 236 -11.46 -5.05 -6.43
CA ASP A 236 -12.50 -4.77 -7.41
C ASP A 236 -12.38 -3.30 -7.85
N ALA A 237 -12.79 -2.99 -9.08
CA ALA A 237 -12.90 -1.61 -9.56
C ALA A 237 -13.99 -0.81 -8.84
N PHE A 238 -14.90 -1.50 -8.13
CA PHE A 238 -15.97 -0.95 -7.32
C PHE A 238 -15.82 -1.41 -5.87
N LEU A 239 -15.24 -0.53 -5.04
CA LEU A 239 -14.81 -0.87 -3.67
C LEU A 239 -15.96 -1.22 -2.73
N ASP A 240 -17.21 -0.85 -3.05
CA ASP A 240 -18.42 -1.28 -2.32
C ASP A 240 -18.69 -2.79 -2.44
N ARG A 241 -18.09 -3.46 -3.42
CA ARG A 241 -18.21 -4.92 -3.62
C ARG A 241 -17.15 -5.72 -2.85
N VAL A 242 -16.13 -5.05 -2.33
CA VAL A 242 -15.06 -5.69 -1.55
C VAL A 242 -15.56 -5.87 -0.12
N THR A 243 -16.35 -6.91 0.08
CA THR A 243 -16.93 -7.28 1.38
C THR A 243 -15.88 -7.83 2.36
N PHE A 244 -16.23 -7.92 3.63
CA PHE A 244 -15.40 -8.58 4.65
C PHE A 244 -15.00 -9.99 4.23
N ASP A 245 -15.93 -10.80 3.70
CA ASP A 245 -15.65 -12.18 3.29
C ASP A 245 -14.64 -12.25 2.15
N VAL A 246 -14.67 -11.29 1.22
CA VAL A 246 -13.66 -11.20 0.15
C VAL A 246 -12.28 -10.90 0.74
N LEU A 247 -12.20 -9.94 1.66
CA LEU A 247 -10.95 -9.60 2.35
C LEU A 247 -10.41 -10.78 3.17
N GLU A 248 -11.26 -11.41 3.98
CA GLU A 248 -10.90 -12.53 4.82
C GLU A 248 -10.36 -13.69 3.97
N ASN A 249 -11.04 -14.04 2.89
CA ASN A 249 -10.57 -15.10 1.99
C ASN A 249 -9.24 -14.78 1.33
N LEU A 250 -9.04 -13.55 0.84
CA LEU A 250 -7.79 -13.16 0.19
C LEU A 250 -6.61 -13.14 1.18
N LEU A 251 -6.83 -12.58 2.37
CA LEU A 251 -5.79 -12.50 3.40
C LEU A 251 -5.50 -13.87 4.02
N GLN A 252 -6.52 -14.71 4.23
CA GLN A 252 -6.32 -16.09 4.66
C GLN A 252 -5.58 -16.91 3.59
N SER A 253 -5.88 -16.70 2.30
CA SER A 253 -5.14 -17.34 1.22
C SER A 253 -3.65 -16.95 1.22
N ALA A 254 -3.32 -15.70 1.57
CA ALA A 254 -1.94 -15.28 1.75
C ALA A 254 -1.26 -16.00 2.93
N VAL A 255 -1.97 -16.16 4.06
CA VAL A 255 -1.48 -16.95 5.22
C VAL A 255 -1.25 -18.42 4.84
N ASP A 256 -2.20 -19.04 4.15
CA ASP A 256 -2.13 -20.44 3.73
C ASP A 256 -0.99 -20.66 2.72
N ALA A 257 -0.65 -19.64 1.92
CA ALA A 257 0.53 -19.59 1.07
C ALA A 257 1.85 -19.33 1.84
N ASN A 258 1.83 -19.31 3.17
CA ASN A 258 2.95 -19.02 4.06
C ASN A 258 3.58 -17.62 3.87
N MET A 259 2.80 -16.66 3.39
CA MET A 259 3.20 -15.26 3.35
C MET A 259 3.15 -14.65 4.75
N ASN A 260 4.07 -13.74 5.02
CA ASN A 260 4.08 -12.93 6.24
C ASN A 260 4.00 -11.43 5.95
N SER A 261 3.93 -11.04 4.69
CA SER A 261 3.94 -9.63 4.27
C SER A 261 3.10 -9.42 3.02
N LEU A 262 2.48 -8.24 2.93
CA LEU A 262 1.90 -7.71 1.70
C LEU A 262 2.34 -6.26 1.52
N ARG A 263 2.51 -5.84 0.28
CA ARG A 263 2.71 -4.42 -0.07
C ARG A 263 1.43 -3.83 -0.62
N VAL A 264 0.82 -2.89 0.10
CA VAL A 264 -0.34 -2.14 -0.41
C VAL A 264 0.20 -1.11 -1.40
N TRP A 265 0.08 -1.43 -2.68
CA TRP A 265 0.72 -0.70 -3.77
C TRP A 265 0.11 0.69 -4.01
N GLY A 266 0.98 1.67 -4.29
CA GLY A 266 0.63 3.10 -4.32
C GLY A 266 -0.30 3.56 -5.45
N GLY A 267 -0.64 2.73 -6.44
CA GLY A 267 -1.65 3.14 -7.42
C GLY A 267 -3.06 2.63 -7.10
N GLY A 268 -3.22 1.90 -6.00
CA GLY A 268 -4.51 1.42 -5.50
C GLY A 268 -5.19 2.45 -4.60
N VAL A 269 -5.67 1.97 -3.45
CA VAL A 269 -6.28 2.80 -2.40
C VAL A 269 -5.64 2.52 -1.05
N TYR A 270 -5.74 3.48 -0.12
CA TYR A 270 -5.64 3.14 1.29
C TYR A 270 -6.82 2.24 1.64
N GLU A 271 -6.54 1.03 2.09
CA GLU A 271 -7.55 0.00 2.26
C GLU A 271 -8.58 0.33 3.36
N GLN A 272 -9.67 -0.43 3.38
CA GLN A 272 -10.68 -0.32 4.43
C GLN A 272 -10.18 -0.78 5.80
N ASP A 273 -10.82 -0.35 6.89
CA ASP A 273 -10.34 -0.61 8.25
C ASP A 273 -10.28 -2.12 8.55
N GLU A 274 -11.21 -2.89 8.01
CA GLU A 274 -11.30 -4.34 8.11
C GLU A 274 -10.04 -5.04 7.56
N PHE A 275 -9.44 -4.53 6.48
CA PHE A 275 -8.21 -5.07 5.90
C PHE A 275 -7.07 -5.01 6.92
N TYR A 276 -6.81 -3.83 7.49
CA TYR A 276 -5.71 -3.68 8.45
C TYR A 276 -5.99 -4.38 9.78
N ASN A 277 -7.26 -4.48 10.18
CA ASN A 277 -7.68 -5.27 11.34
C ASN A 277 -7.42 -6.76 11.13
N LEU A 278 -7.72 -7.30 9.95
CA LEU A 278 -7.40 -8.68 9.58
C LEU A 278 -5.88 -8.89 9.52
N CYS A 279 -5.12 -7.99 8.90
CA CYS A 279 -3.65 -8.08 8.88
C CYS A 279 -3.04 -8.09 10.29
N ASN A 280 -3.58 -7.28 11.22
CA ASN A 280 -3.16 -7.32 12.63
C ASN A 280 -3.44 -8.68 13.27
N LYS A 281 -4.64 -9.24 13.06
CA LYS A 281 -5.04 -10.53 13.66
C LYS A 281 -4.30 -11.72 13.07
N LEU A 282 -4.10 -11.71 11.75
CA LEU A 282 -3.45 -12.78 11.00
C LEU A 282 -1.93 -12.69 11.06
N GLY A 283 -1.35 -11.57 11.48
CA GLY A 283 0.11 -11.42 11.57
C GLY A 283 0.76 -11.09 10.22
N ILE A 284 0.02 -10.46 9.31
CA ILE A 284 0.54 -10.05 7.99
C ILE A 284 1.13 -8.65 8.12
N MET A 285 2.43 -8.50 7.84
CA MET A 285 3.08 -7.20 7.80
C MET A 285 2.71 -6.43 6.54
N ILE A 286 2.60 -5.11 6.63
CA ILE A 286 2.20 -4.23 5.54
C ILE A 286 3.31 -3.25 5.24
N TRP A 287 3.81 -3.31 4.00
CA TRP A 287 4.50 -2.20 3.36
C TRP A 287 3.44 -1.27 2.79
N GLN A 288 3.30 -0.07 3.36
CA GLN A 288 2.24 0.85 2.99
C GLN A 288 2.79 1.97 2.11
N ASP A 289 2.52 1.91 0.81
CA ASP A 289 2.72 3.05 -0.06
C ASP A 289 1.67 4.13 0.22
N PHE A 290 2.01 5.40 -0.01
CA PHE A 290 1.04 6.46 -0.26
C PHE A 290 0.56 6.39 -1.71
N MET A 291 -0.63 6.94 -1.98
CA MET A 291 -1.35 6.68 -3.23
C MET A 291 -0.84 7.51 -4.43
N PHE A 292 0.43 7.28 -4.78
CA PHE A 292 1.16 7.86 -5.91
C PHE A 292 1.93 6.74 -6.64
N ALA A 293 1.79 6.61 -7.95
CA ALA A 293 2.42 5.51 -8.70
C ALA A 293 2.69 5.84 -10.17
N CYS A 294 3.91 5.52 -10.62
CA CYS A 294 4.40 5.59 -12.01
C CYS A 294 4.02 6.88 -12.76
N ALA A 295 4.01 8.01 -12.06
CA ALA A 295 3.62 9.30 -12.59
C ALA A 295 4.32 10.44 -11.85
N LEU A 296 4.53 11.55 -12.55
CA LEU A 296 4.82 12.82 -11.89
C LEU A 296 3.51 13.48 -11.47
N TYR A 297 3.57 14.32 -10.43
CA TYR A 297 2.40 14.97 -9.86
C TYR A 297 2.62 16.48 -9.78
N PRO A 298 1.55 17.29 -9.97
CA PRO A 298 1.67 18.74 -9.89
C PRO A 298 1.96 19.17 -8.44
N THR A 299 2.64 20.31 -8.30
CA THR A 299 2.94 20.92 -6.99
C THR A 299 2.23 22.25 -6.78
N ASP A 300 1.16 22.50 -7.53
CA ASP A 300 0.28 23.64 -7.26
C ASP A 300 -0.26 23.59 -5.83
N GLN A 301 -0.39 24.76 -5.21
CA GLN A 301 -0.71 24.86 -3.78
C GLN A 301 -2.03 24.15 -3.42
N SER A 302 -3.04 24.19 -4.29
CA SER A 302 -4.32 23.49 -4.09
C SER A 302 -4.15 21.97 -4.07
N PHE A 303 -3.34 21.42 -4.99
CA PHE A 303 -3.04 20.00 -5.03
C PHE A 303 -2.26 19.57 -3.80
N VAL A 304 -1.20 20.30 -3.45
CA VAL A 304 -0.40 20.02 -2.24
C VAL A 304 -1.25 20.10 -0.97
N ASN A 305 -2.14 21.09 -0.84
CA ASN A 305 -3.04 21.18 0.31
C ASN A 305 -4.01 19.97 0.40
N SER A 306 -4.52 19.51 -0.74
CA SER A 306 -5.33 18.29 -0.81
C SER A 306 -4.53 17.06 -0.34
N VAL A 307 -3.29 16.93 -0.82
CA VAL A 307 -2.37 15.86 -0.38
C VAL A 307 -2.08 15.95 1.12
N LYS A 308 -1.79 17.13 1.68
CA LYS A 308 -1.56 17.27 3.13
C LYS A 308 -2.75 16.75 3.93
N ALA A 309 -3.96 17.13 3.55
CA ALA A 309 -5.18 16.67 4.23
C ALA A 309 -5.35 15.14 4.13
N GLU A 310 -5.11 14.57 2.94
CA GLU A 310 -5.14 13.12 2.71
C GLU A 310 -4.13 12.38 3.60
N ILE A 311 -2.88 12.80 3.57
CA ILE A 311 -1.76 12.12 4.25
C ILE A 311 -1.91 12.21 5.77
N THR A 312 -2.24 13.39 6.31
CA THR A 312 -2.53 13.56 7.74
C THR A 312 -3.70 12.68 8.18
N HIS A 313 -4.79 12.60 7.39
CA HIS A 313 -5.91 11.74 7.71
C HIS A 313 -5.50 10.26 7.74
N GLN A 314 -4.80 9.79 6.71
CA GLN A 314 -4.44 8.38 6.58
C GLN A 314 -3.44 7.93 7.65
N ILE A 315 -2.42 8.73 7.97
CA ILE A 315 -1.48 8.37 9.03
C ILE A 315 -2.20 8.29 10.38
N ARG A 316 -3.05 9.26 10.70
CA ARG A 316 -3.83 9.22 11.96
C ARG A 316 -4.75 8.01 12.03
N ARG A 317 -5.37 7.62 10.90
CA ARG A 317 -6.20 6.41 10.82
C ARG A 317 -5.37 5.13 11.01
N LEU A 318 -4.18 5.08 10.43
CA LEU A 318 -3.46 3.82 10.21
C LEU A 318 -2.26 3.57 11.16
N LYS A 319 -1.68 4.60 11.79
CA LYS A 319 -0.44 4.47 12.60
C LYS A 319 -0.56 3.54 13.82
N SER A 320 -1.79 3.23 14.27
CA SER A 320 -2.03 2.30 15.37
C SER A 320 -1.98 0.82 14.98
N HIS A 321 -1.94 0.49 13.69
CA HIS A 321 -1.90 -0.91 13.24
C HIS A 321 -0.47 -1.48 13.32
N PRO A 322 -0.20 -2.52 14.14
CA PRO A 322 1.13 -3.15 14.19
C PRO A 322 1.53 -3.76 12.84
N SER A 323 0.57 -4.18 12.02
CA SER A 323 0.84 -4.77 10.71
C SER A 323 1.68 -3.85 9.83
N ILE A 324 1.43 -2.55 9.79
CA ILE A 324 2.23 -1.61 9.00
C ILE A 324 3.65 -1.56 9.55
N ILE A 325 4.66 -1.84 8.74
CA ILE A 325 6.08 -1.87 9.14
C ILE A 325 6.91 -0.77 8.49
N ILE A 326 6.41 -0.14 7.42
CA ILE A 326 7.08 0.94 6.71
C ILE A 326 6.06 1.84 6.00
N TRP A 327 6.37 3.12 5.94
CA TRP A 327 5.70 4.10 5.08
C TRP A 327 6.54 4.35 3.83
N SER A 328 5.94 4.28 2.65
CA SER A 328 6.60 4.45 1.36
C SER A 328 5.94 5.57 0.58
N GLY A 329 6.72 6.56 0.14
CA GLY A 329 6.21 7.80 -0.46
C GLY A 329 5.45 7.61 -1.78
N ASN A 330 5.86 6.66 -2.61
CA ASN A 330 5.25 6.35 -3.90
C ASN A 330 5.77 5.01 -4.47
N ASN A 331 5.14 4.57 -5.56
CA ASN A 331 5.65 3.52 -6.43
C ASN A 331 6.40 4.11 -7.64
N GLU A 332 7.66 3.71 -7.80
CA GLU A 332 8.54 3.88 -8.96
C GLU A 332 8.84 5.32 -9.42
N ASN A 333 8.38 6.36 -8.73
CA ASN A 333 8.57 7.74 -9.23
C ASN A 333 10.02 8.20 -9.11
N GLU A 334 10.79 7.68 -8.13
CA GLU A 334 12.24 7.90 -8.08
C GLU A 334 12.93 7.30 -9.32
N ALA A 335 12.63 6.04 -9.62
CA ALA A 335 13.15 5.33 -10.79
C ALA A 335 12.76 6.01 -12.10
N ALA A 336 11.51 6.48 -12.20
CA ALA A 336 10.99 7.17 -13.37
C ALA A 336 11.75 8.48 -13.67
N LEU A 337 12.10 9.24 -12.63
CA LEU A 337 12.90 10.45 -12.75
C LEU A 337 14.37 10.14 -13.05
N ALA A 338 14.99 9.23 -12.30
CA ALA A 338 16.40 8.87 -12.47
C ALA A 338 16.69 8.30 -13.86
N SER A 339 15.76 7.48 -14.40
CA SER A 339 15.87 6.86 -15.72
C SER A 339 15.16 7.64 -16.83
N ASN A 340 14.58 8.79 -16.52
CA ASN A 340 13.84 9.67 -17.43
C ASN A 340 12.79 8.93 -18.30
N TRP A 341 11.93 8.12 -17.67
CA TRP A 341 10.88 7.33 -18.35
C TRP A 341 9.99 8.17 -19.25
N PHE A 342 9.76 9.42 -18.87
CA PHE A 342 8.83 10.33 -19.55
C PHE A 342 9.51 11.24 -20.58
N HIS A 343 10.78 10.98 -20.93
CA HIS A 343 11.54 11.75 -21.92
C HIS A 343 11.53 13.27 -21.67
N ILE A 344 11.67 13.64 -20.39
CA ILE A 344 11.72 15.02 -19.94
C ILE A 344 12.90 15.73 -20.61
N PRO A 345 12.69 16.91 -21.22
CA PRO A 345 13.77 17.71 -21.76
C PRO A 345 14.79 18.08 -20.67
N SER A 346 16.08 17.97 -20.97
CA SER A 346 17.16 18.23 -19.99
C SER A 346 17.07 19.62 -19.34
N ALA A 347 16.52 20.62 -20.04
CA ALA A 347 16.30 21.96 -19.50
C ALA A 347 15.31 22.00 -18.31
N ASN A 348 14.41 21.01 -18.21
CA ASN A 348 13.36 20.97 -17.21
C ASN A 348 13.62 19.92 -16.11
N ILE A 349 14.66 19.09 -16.20
CA ILE A 349 14.87 17.99 -15.25
C ILE A 349 14.95 18.47 -13.79
N THR A 350 15.65 19.60 -13.56
CA THR A 350 15.77 20.21 -12.23
C THR A 350 14.42 20.63 -11.67
N LEU A 351 13.48 21.05 -12.51
CA LEU A 351 12.13 21.42 -12.08
C LEU A 351 11.39 20.19 -11.52
N TYR A 352 11.41 19.05 -12.23
CA TYR A 352 10.71 17.85 -11.76
C TYR A 352 11.39 17.19 -10.57
N LEU A 353 12.72 17.28 -10.46
CA LEU A 353 13.45 16.88 -9.25
C LEU A 353 13.00 17.71 -8.04
N ASN A 354 12.85 19.03 -8.21
CA ASN A 354 12.33 19.90 -7.15
C ASN A 354 10.87 19.59 -6.81
N ASP A 355 10.03 19.27 -7.79
CA ASP A 355 8.64 18.88 -7.55
C ASP A 355 8.55 17.57 -6.76
N TYR A 356 9.38 16.59 -7.09
CA TYR A 356 9.50 15.33 -6.37
C TYR A 356 9.90 15.56 -4.90
N VAL A 357 10.99 16.30 -4.66
CA VAL A 357 11.44 16.62 -3.30
C VAL A 357 10.38 17.41 -2.55
N ASN A 358 9.74 18.40 -3.19
CA ASN A 358 8.68 19.17 -2.57
C ASN A 358 7.55 18.24 -2.11
N LEU A 359 7.01 17.39 -2.99
CA LEU A 359 5.87 16.54 -2.65
C LEU A 359 6.23 15.46 -1.61
N TYR A 360 7.23 14.63 -1.89
CA TYR A 360 7.51 13.43 -1.10
C TYR A 360 8.36 13.70 0.14
N VAL A 361 9.13 14.79 0.17
CA VAL A 361 10.02 15.10 1.30
C VAL A 361 9.47 16.25 2.12
N ASN A 362 9.32 17.43 1.51
CA ASN A 362 8.94 18.65 2.22
C ASN A 362 7.45 18.71 2.61
N ASN A 363 6.64 17.73 2.19
CA ASN A 363 5.24 17.62 2.58
C ASN A 363 4.93 16.24 3.17
N ILE A 364 5.02 15.16 2.38
CA ILE A 364 4.62 13.82 2.85
C ILE A 364 5.50 13.34 4.01
N ARG A 365 6.82 13.31 3.84
CA ARG A 365 7.75 12.84 4.88
C ARG A 365 7.67 13.68 6.15
N GLU A 366 7.56 15.01 6.04
CA GLU A 366 7.42 15.90 7.21
C GLU A 366 6.18 15.52 8.02
N ILE A 367 5.02 15.34 7.38
CA ILE A 367 3.79 14.91 8.06
C ILE A 367 3.96 13.53 8.68
N VAL A 368 4.59 12.57 7.98
CA VAL A 368 4.87 11.23 8.53
C VAL A 368 5.68 11.34 9.82
N LEU A 369 6.79 12.08 9.82
CA LEU A 369 7.68 12.17 10.99
C LEU A 369 7.11 13.02 12.14
N GLU A 370 6.15 13.90 11.86
CA GLU A 370 5.39 14.61 12.88
C GLU A 370 4.34 13.73 13.56
N GLU A 371 3.69 12.84 12.80
CA GLU A 371 2.59 12.00 13.27
C GLU A 371 3.03 10.62 13.76
N ASP A 372 4.04 9.99 13.16
CA ASP A 372 4.53 8.66 13.48
C ASP A 372 6.06 8.54 13.37
N ARG A 373 6.71 8.34 14.51
CA ARG A 373 8.16 8.10 14.60
C ARG A 373 8.50 6.64 14.94
N SER A 374 7.50 5.77 15.03
CA SER A 374 7.68 4.36 15.39
C SER A 374 8.03 3.46 14.21
N ARG A 375 8.03 4.01 12.99
CA ARG A 375 8.25 3.28 11.73
C ARG A 375 9.21 4.02 10.82
N PRO A 376 9.96 3.30 9.97
CA PRO A 376 10.75 3.90 8.91
C PRO A 376 9.87 4.54 7.83
N TYR A 377 10.45 5.52 7.13
CA TYR A 377 9.91 6.13 5.92
C TYR A 377 10.94 6.05 4.79
N ILE A 378 10.50 5.63 3.61
CA ILE A 378 11.26 5.73 2.35
C ILE A 378 10.49 6.59 1.34
N ALA A 379 11.21 7.28 0.46
CA ALA A 379 10.58 8.22 -0.46
C ALA A 379 9.89 7.55 -1.67
N SER A 380 10.39 6.38 -2.09
CA SER A 380 9.91 5.62 -3.25
C SER A 380 10.23 4.13 -3.07
N SER A 381 9.64 3.28 -3.91
CA SER A 381 9.99 1.87 -4.10
C SER A 381 10.00 1.60 -5.62
N PRO A 382 11.13 1.20 -6.24
CA PRO A 382 12.42 0.96 -5.61
C PRO A 382 13.10 2.27 -5.19
N THR A 383 14.02 2.16 -4.25
CA THR A 383 14.89 3.25 -3.77
C THR A 383 16.23 2.68 -3.30
N ASN A 384 17.26 3.52 -3.15
CA ASN A 384 18.51 3.14 -2.48
C ASN A 384 18.50 3.51 -0.97
N GLY A 385 17.35 3.92 -0.43
CA GLY A 385 17.18 4.21 0.99
C GLY A 385 18.06 5.38 1.46
N GLU A 386 18.92 5.15 2.46
CA GLU A 386 19.86 6.17 2.98
C GLU A 386 20.77 6.73 1.89
N GLU A 387 21.11 5.94 0.87
CA GLU A 387 21.94 6.43 -0.24
C GLU A 387 21.14 7.38 -1.15
N SER A 388 19.85 7.10 -1.41
CA SER A 388 18.99 8.08 -2.10
C SER A 388 18.94 9.40 -1.33
N ILE A 389 18.87 9.39 0.00
CA ILE A 389 18.92 10.61 0.82
C ILE A 389 20.23 11.37 0.59
N ARG A 390 21.39 10.68 0.59
CA ARG A 390 22.70 11.29 0.32
C ARG A 390 22.81 11.87 -1.08
N GLU A 391 22.12 11.29 -2.04
CA GLU A 391 22.04 11.76 -3.42
C GLU A 391 20.90 12.78 -3.66
N ASN A 392 20.35 13.37 -2.59
CA ASN A 392 19.27 14.36 -2.61
C ASN A 392 17.91 13.79 -3.09
N TRP A 393 17.55 12.64 -2.54
CA TRP A 393 16.26 11.93 -2.65
C TRP A 393 15.95 11.25 -3.98
N VAL A 394 16.78 11.47 -5.00
CA VAL A 394 16.71 10.74 -6.27
C VAL A 394 18.08 10.17 -6.56
N ALA A 395 18.25 8.87 -6.33
CA ALA A 395 19.51 8.19 -6.60
C ALA A 395 19.84 8.20 -8.10
N LYS A 396 21.12 8.15 -8.43
CA LYS A 396 21.61 8.02 -9.82
C LYS A 396 21.14 6.72 -10.46
N ASN A 397 21.05 5.65 -9.67
CA ASN A 397 20.53 4.36 -10.08
C ASN A 397 19.70 3.75 -8.95
N PRO A 398 18.37 3.99 -8.90
CA PRO A 398 17.47 3.36 -7.93
C PRO A 398 17.33 1.84 -8.09
N TYR A 399 17.91 1.24 -9.13
CA TYR A 399 17.97 -0.22 -9.34
C TYR A 399 19.32 -0.82 -8.88
N ASP A 400 20.12 -0.09 -8.10
CA ASP A 400 21.40 -0.59 -7.61
C ASP A 400 21.19 -1.70 -6.56
N VAL A 401 21.59 -2.92 -6.91
CA VAL A 401 21.44 -4.13 -6.08
C VAL A 401 22.17 -4.07 -4.73
N HIS A 402 23.08 -3.10 -4.54
CA HIS A 402 23.88 -2.94 -3.33
C HIS A 402 23.20 -2.12 -2.23
N TYR A 403 22.06 -1.49 -2.52
CA TYR A 403 21.29 -0.67 -1.59
C TYR A 403 19.81 -1.04 -1.66
N GLY A 404 19.03 -0.61 -0.66
CA GLY A 404 17.60 -0.46 -0.81
C GLY A 404 16.82 -1.69 -1.30
N ASP A 405 15.81 -1.44 -2.12
CA ASP A 405 14.96 -2.44 -2.75
C ASP A 405 14.94 -2.30 -4.28
N VAL A 406 14.62 -3.39 -4.99
CA VAL A 406 14.67 -3.45 -6.45
C VAL A 406 13.40 -4.08 -7.01
N HIS A 407 12.88 -3.49 -8.08
CA HIS A 407 11.88 -4.10 -8.96
C HIS A 407 12.57 -4.77 -10.15
N TYR A 408 12.24 -6.01 -10.47
CA TYR A 408 12.84 -6.71 -11.60
C TYR A 408 11.84 -7.50 -12.45
N TYR A 409 11.78 -7.14 -13.72
CA TYR A 409 10.96 -7.80 -14.73
C TYR A 409 11.81 -8.13 -15.97
N ASN A 410 11.76 -9.38 -16.42
CA ASN A 410 12.43 -9.80 -17.64
C ASN A 410 11.61 -10.86 -18.37
N TYR A 411 11.13 -10.50 -19.56
CA TYR A 411 10.24 -11.35 -20.36
C TYR A 411 10.95 -12.05 -21.52
N ILE A 412 12.25 -11.82 -21.69
CA ILE A 412 13.02 -12.26 -22.88
C ILE A 412 14.05 -13.34 -22.52
N ALA A 413 14.69 -13.21 -21.37
CA ALA A 413 15.63 -14.23 -20.89
C ALA A 413 14.88 -15.50 -20.44
N ASP A 414 15.55 -16.65 -20.48
CA ASP A 414 14.98 -17.88 -19.93
C ASP A 414 14.75 -17.72 -18.43
N CYS A 415 13.49 -17.80 -17.98
CA CYS A 415 13.14 -17.62 -16.58
C CYS A 415 13.62 -18.77 -15.67
N TRP A 416 14.09 -19.90 -16.21
CA TRP A 416 14.72 -20.96 -15.42
C TRP A 416 16.22 -20.69 -15.20
N ASP A 417 16.84 -19.82 -16.01
CA ASP A 417 18.22 -19.40 -15.83
C ASP A 417 18.31 -18.30 -14.78
N TRP A 418 18.51 -18.73 -13.53
CA TRP A 418 18.61 -17.86 -12.37
C TRP A 418 19.79 -16.87 -12.44
N THR A 419 20.76 -17.05 -13.35
CA THR A 419 21.90 -16.13 -13.49
C THR A 419 21.50 -14.75 -13.97
N HIS A 420 20.29 -14.63 -14.54
CA HIS A 420 19.72 -13.35 -14.96
C HIS A 420 19.08 -12.54 -13.84
N PHE A 421 18.77 -13.16 -12.69
CA PHE A 421 18.12 -12.48 -11.59
C PHE A 421 19.13 -11.63 -10.79
N PRO A 422 18.79 -10.37 -10.48
CA PRO A 422 19.69 -9.49 -9.73
C PRO A 422 19.78 -9.96 -8.28
N LYS A 423 21.00 -10.10 -7.74
CA LYS A 423 21.18 -10.47 -6.33
C LYS A 423 21.07 -9.22 -5.43
N THR A 424 19.86 -8.69 -5.30
CA THR A 424 19.50 -7.47 -4.56
C THR A 424 19.47 -7.67 -3.04
N ARG A 425 19.50 -6.58 -2.26
CA ARG A 425 19.21 -6.59 -0.81
C ARG A 425 17.76 -6.92 -0.51
N PHE A 426 16.84 -6.47 -1.36
CA PHE A 426 15.41 -6.71 -1.20
C PHE A 426 14.72 -6.66 -2.57
N ALA A 427 13.90 -7.66 -2.89
CA ALA A 427 13.09 -7.69 -4.10
C ALA A 427 11.63 -7.36 -3.73
N SER A 428 11.22 -6.10 -3.92
CA SER A 428 9.89 -5.57 -3.58
C SER A 428 8.87 -5.76 -4.70
N GLU A 429 9.34 -5.95 -5.94
CA GLU A 429 8.54 -6.43 -7.06
C GLU A 429 9.34 -7.33 -8.01
N TYR A 430 8.68 -8.37 -8.50
CA TYR A 430 9.12 -9.18 -9.63
C TYR A 430 7.97 -10.08 -10.06
N GLY A 431 7.81 -10.30 -11.36
CA GLY A 431 6.61 -10.96 -11.86
C GLY A 431 6.73 -11.55 -13.26
N PHE A 432 5.99 -12.65 -13.47
CA PHE A 432 5.61 -13.15 -14.79
C PHE A 432 4.08 -13.14 -14.90
N GLN A 433 3.57 -12.80 -16.09
CA GLN A 433 2.14 -12.79 -16.36
C GLN A 433 1.62 -14.24 -16.53
N SER A 434 0.33 -14.48 -16.34
CA SER A 434 -0.41 -15.64 -16.85
C SER A 434 -1.83 -15.25 -17.23
N TRP A 435 -2.55 -16.15 -17.90
CA TRP A 435 -4.00 -16.00 -18.05
C TRP A 435 -4.76 -16.63 -16.88
N PRO A 436 -5.89 -16.04 -16.45
CA PRO A 436 -6.78 -16.67 -15.47
C PRO A 436 -7.43 -17.94 -16.04
N SER A 437 -8.05 -18.71 -15.15
CA SER A 437 -8.73 -19.95 -15.53
C SER A 437 -9.85 -19.69 -16.56
N PHE A 438 -10.17 -20.71 -17.37
CA PHE A 438 -11.33 -20.64 -18.27
C PHE A 438 -12.64 -20.36 -17.52
N SER A 439 -12.83 -20.93 -16.32
CA SER A 439 -14.03 -20.72 -15.50
C SER A 439 -14.21 -19.25 -15.10
N THR A 440 -13.11 -18.51 -14.94
CA THR A 440 -13.13 -17.06 -14.69
C THR A 440 -13.53 -16.29 -15.95
N LEU A 441 -12.95 -16.65 -17.10
CA LEU A 441 -13.19 -15.97 -18.38
C LEU A 441 -14.58 -16.23 -18.95
N GLU A 442 -15.10 -17.45 -18.81
CA GLU A 442 -16.41 -17.88 -19.34
C GLU A 442 -17.55 -16.99 -18.82
N LYS A 443 -17.44 -16.47 -17.59
CA LYS A 443 -18.43 -15.58 -16.97
C LYS A 443 -18.58 -14.23 -17.68
N VAL A 444 -17.61 -13.85 -18.51
CA VAL A 444 -17.53 -12.52 -19.15
C VAL A 444 -17.15 -12.58 -20.63
N SER A 445 -17.32 -13.73 -21.27
CA SER A 445 -17.00 -13.96 -22.69
C SER A 445 -18.02 -14.88 -23.35
N SER A 446 -18.06 -14.90 -24.68
CA SER A 446 -18.91 -15.79 -25.49
C SER A 446 -18.09 -16.88 -26.20
N PRO A 447 -18.72 -17.94 -26.75
CA PRO A 447 -18.00 -19.00 -27.45
C PRO A 447 -17.11 -18.52 -28.61
N GLU A 448 -17.44 -17.41 -29.27
CA GLU A 448 -16.58 -16.84 -30.32
C GLU A 448 -15.31 -16.17 -29.78
N ASP A 449 -15.20 -15.93 -28.47
CA ASP A 449 -14.02 -15.31 -27.86
C ASP A 449 -12.93 -16.32 -27.48
N TRP A 450 -13.26 -17.62 -27.45
CA TRP A 450 -12.47 -18.67 -26.79
C TRP A 450 -11.32 -19.21 -27.64
N TYR A 451 -10.43 -18.30 -28.05
CA TYR A 451 -9.13 -18.60 -28.63
C TYR A 451 -8.14 -17.47 -28.35
N TYR A 452 -6.84 -17.80 -28.27
CA TYR A 452 -5.82 -16.94 -27.65
C TYR A 452 -5.61 -15.57 -28.32
N ASN A 453 -5.88 -15.44 -29.62
CA ASN A 453 -5.74 -14.20 -30.38
C ASN A 453 -7.09 -13.62 -30.82
N SER A 454 -8.17 -13.84 -30.05
CA SER A 454 -9.47 -13.25 -30.34
C SER A 454 -9.48 -11.74 -30.11
N SER A 455 -10.54 -11.07 -30.59
CA SER A 455 -10.72 -9.65 -30.29
C SER A 455 -10.84 -9.42 -28.78
N PHE A 456 -11.55 -10.32 -28.08
CA PHE A 456 -11.69 -10.30 -26.64
C PHE A 456 -10.36 -10.49 -25.89
N THR A 457 -9.55 -11.49 -26.25
CA THR A 457 -8.30 -11.73 -25.51
C THR A 457 -7.29 -10.61 -25.72
N ASN A 458 -7.22 -10.05 -26.94
CA ASN A 458 -6.42 -8.87 -27.24
C ASN A 458 -6.99 -7.58 -26.61
N HIS A 459 -8.28 -7.57 -26.27
CA HIS A 459 -8.89 -6.49 -25.51
C HIS A 459 -8.54 -6.52 -24.04
N ARG A 460 -8.63 -7.70 -23.42
CA ARG A 460 -8.33 -7.89 -22.00
C ARG A 460 -6.84 -7.76 -21.67
N GLN A 461 -5.97 -8.05 -22.64
CA GLN A 461 -4.52 -7.88 -22.47
C GLN A 461 -4.14 -6.39 -22.48
N HIS A 462 -3.77 -5.87 -21.33
CA HIS A 462 -3.38 -4.47 -21.17
C HIS A 462 -1.87 -4.24 -21.13
N GLN A 463 -1.08 -5.31 -20.98
CA GLN A 463 0.37 -5.23 -21.06
C GLN A 463 0.85 -5.22 -22.50
N VAL A 464 1.75 -4.28 -22.82
CA VAL A 464 2.34 -4.16 -24.16
C VAL A 464 3.08 -5.44 -24.50
N ALA A 465 2.70 -6.07 -25.63
CA ALA A 465 3.22 -7.36 -26.07
C ALA A 465 3.00 -8.54 -25.08
N GLY A 466 2.12 -8.41 -24.08
CA GLY A 466 1.92 -9.42 -23.03
C GLY A 466 1.63 -10.82 -23.57
N ASN A 467 0.65 -10.94 -24.48
CA ASN A 467 0.32 -12.24 -25.09
C ASN A 467 1.49 -12.87 -25.85
N LYS A 468 2.34 -12.06 -26.49
CA LYS A 468 3.53 -12.54 -27.22
C LYS A 468 4.60 -13.00 -26.23
N ASN A 469 4.87 -12.22 -25.19
CA ASN A 469 5.86 -12.54 -24.16
C ASN A 469 5.48 -13.81 -23.40
N LEU A 470 4.21 -13.97 -23.06
CA LEU A 470 3.64 -15.18 -22.46
C LEU A 470 3.90 -16.43 -23.30
N LEU A 471 3.54 -16.41 -24.58
CA LEU A 471 3.76 -17.56 -25.46
C LEU A 471 5.24 -17.82 -25.67
N TYR A 472 6.04 -16.77 -25.83
CA TYR A 472 7.48 -16.89 -25.99
C TYR A 472 8.12 -17.61 -24.80
N GLN A 473 7.88 -17.15 -23.57
CA GLN A 473 8.39 -17.81 -22.35
C GLN A 473 7.88 -19.24 -22.21
N THR A 474 6.59 -19.46 -22.49
CA THR A 474 6.00 -20.81 -22.43
C THR A 474 6.68 -21.76 -23.41
N GLN A 475 7.03 -21.29 -24.62
CA GLN A 475 7.67 -22.09 -25.67
C GLN A 475 9.12 -22.46 -25.40
N ILE A 476 9.79 -21.81 -24.45
CA ILE A 476 11.18 -22.15 -24.08
C ILE A 476 11.23 -23.59 -23.55
N HIS A 477 10.30 -23.96 -22.66
CA HIS A 477 10.29 -25.26 -21.98
C HIS A 477 9.07 -26.14 -22.23
N PHE A 478 8.00 -25.60 -22.84
CA PHE A 478 6.75 -26.32 -23.09
C PHE A 478 6.34 -26.32 -24.57
N ASN A 479 5.72 -27.42 -25.00
CA ASN A 479 5.23 -27.55 -26.37
C ASN A 479 3.78 -27.05 -26.50
N LEU A 480 3.56 -26.04 -27.33
CA LEU A 480 2.24 -25.49 -27.66
C LEU A 480 1.53 -26.23 -28.83
N SER A 481 2.13 -27.28 -29.40
CA SER A 481 1.56 -27.99 -30.54
C SER A 481 0.29 -28.77 -30.17
N HIS A 482 -0.81 -28.39 -30.82
CA HIS A 482 -2.13 -28.97 -30.58
C HIS A 482 -2.92 -29.18 -31.87
N ALA A 483 -2.25 -29.58 -32.97
CA ALA A 483 -2.86 -29.67 -34.30
C ALA A 483 -4.14 -30.52 -34.34
N GLU A 484 -4.24 -31.57 -33.50
CA GLU A 484 -5.38 -32.49 -33.44
C GLU A 484 -6.50 -32.06 -32.48
N LYS A 485 -6.35 -30.96 -31.73
CA LYS A 485 -7.32 -30.53 -30.71
C LYS A 485 -8.32 -29.50 -31.24
N THR A 486 -9.53 -29.49 -30.66
CA THR A 486 -10.56 -28.47 -30.95
C THR A 486 -10.09 -27.07 -30.53
N PRO A 487 -10.61 -25.98 -31.15
CA PRO A 487 -10.22 -24.61 -30.77
C PRO A 487 -10.36 -24.31 -29.27
N LEU A 488 -11.47 -24.73 -28.67
CA LEU A 488 -11.72 -24.55 -27.23
C LEU A 488 -10.70 -25.30 -26.37
N GLN A 489 -10.37 -26.55 -26.71
CA GLN A 489 -9.38 -27.30 -25.95
C GLN A 489 -7.99 -26.67 -26.07
N ARG A 490 -7.61 -26.21 -27.27
CA ARG A 490 -6.35 -25.46 -27.47
C ARG A 490 -6.29 -24.20 -26.60
N PHE A 491 -7.41 -23.49 -26.50
CA PHE A 491 -7.48 -22.30 -25.65
C PHE A 491 -7.25 -22.66 -24.19
N LYS A 492 -8.02 -23.61 -23.64
CA LYS A 492 -7.88 -24.08 -22.24
C LYS A 492 -6.46 -24.58 -21.93
N ASP A 493 -5.87 -25.37 -22.82
CA ASP A 493 -4.50 -25.88 -22.67
C ASP A 493 -3.47 -24.74 -22.68
N THR A 494 -3.68 -23.72 -23.52
CA THR A 494 -2.82 -22.53 -23.53
C THR A 494 -2.92 -21.76 -22.21
N LEU A 495 -4.14 -21.55 -21.67
CA LEU A 495 -4.31 -20.88 -20.36
C LEU A 495 -3.56 -21.64 -19.27
N TYR A 496 -3.74 -22.97 -19.21
CA TYR A 496 -3.03 -23.84 -18.28
C TYR A 496 -1.51 -23.72 -18.41
N LEU A 497 -0.96 -23.80 -19.63
CA LEU A 497 0.49 -23.71 -19.84
C LEU A 497 1.05 -22.34 -19.45
N THR A 498 0.31 -21.25 -19.64
CA THR A 498 0.77 -19.93 -19.14
C THR A 498 0.82 -19.87 -17.61
N GLN A 499 -0.09 -20.56 -16.90
CA GLN A 499 -0.05 -20.64 -15.43
C GLN A 499 1.11 -21.51 -14.94
N ILE A 500 1.38 -22.64 -15.62
CA ILE A 500 2.56 -23.47 -15.30
C ILE A 500 3.85 -22.70 -15.53
N MET A 501 3.95 -21.97 -16.65
CA MET A 501 5.09 -21.11 -16.94
C MET A 501 5.28 -20.07 -15.82
N GLN A 502 4.24 -19.32 -15.46
CA GLN A 502 4.30 -18.35 -14.37
C GLN A 502 4.75 -18.99 -13.05
N ALA A 503 4.15 -20.12 -12.66
CA ALA A 503 4.46 -20.81 -11.42
C ALA A 503 5.94 -21.23 -11.35
N GLU A 504 6.48 -21.84 -12.41
CA GLU A 504 7.88 -22.28 -12.44
C GLU A 504 8.85 -21.10 -12.52
N CYS A 505 8.55 -20.05 -13.30
CA CYS A 505 9.39 -18.86 -13.38
C CYS A 505 9.47 -18.13 -12.03
N ILE A 506 8.33 -17.91 -11.36
CA ILE A 506 8.30 -17.28 -10.03
C ILE A 506 8.96 -18.17 -8.99
N LYS A 507 8.73 -19.48 -9.02
CA LYS A 507 9.42 -20.43 -8.13
C LYS A 507 10.94 -20.30 -8.26
N ALA A 508 11.48 -20.33 -9.48
CA ALA A 508 12.91 -20.20 -9.71
C ALA A 508 13.47 -18.88 -9.16
N GLN A 509 12.78 -17.76 -9.43
CA GLN A 509 13.20 -16.43 -8.97
C GLN A 509 13.10 -16.26 -7.45
N THR A 510 12.01 -16.72 -6.83
CA THR A 510 11.84 -16.68 -5.37
C THR A 510 12.82 -17.59 -4.65
N GLU A 511 13.07 -18.81 -5.15
CA GLU A 511 14.06 -19.74 -4.59
C GLU A 511 15.47 -19.13 -4.64
N PHE A 512 15.81 -18.42 -5.73
CA PHE A 512 17.05 -17.67 -5.86
C PHE A 512 17.18 -16.58 -4.78
N TYR A 513 16.17 -15.74 -4.58
CA TYR A 513 16.21 -14.71 -3.53
C TYR A 513 16.32 -15.30 -2.12
N ARG A 514 15.57 -16.38 -1.85
CA ARG A 514 15.61 -17.03 -0.53
C ARG A 514 16.97 -17.64 -0.22
N ARG A 515 17.63 -18.31 -1.19
CA ARG A 515 18.98 -18.86 -0.95
C ARG A 515 20.05 -17.78 -0.84
N SER A 516 19.83 -16.61 -1.43
CA SER A 516 20.76 -15.48 -1.37
C SER A 516 20.68 -14.66 -0.07
N GLN A 517 19.87 -15.09 0.91
CA GLN A 517 19.70 -14.45 2.21
C GLN A 517 20.97 -14.38 3.06
N SER A 518 21.88 -15.34 2.93
CA SER A 518 23.02 -15.49 3.86
C SER A 518 24.40 -15.49 3.18
N GLU A 519 24.44 -15.35 1.85
CA GLU A 519 25.69 -15.34 1.08
C GLU A 519 26.00 -13.96 0.53
N ILE A 520 27.29 -13.71 0.30
CA ILE A 520 27.79 -12.66 -0.57
C ILE A 520 28.60 -13.32 -1.68
N VAL A 521 28.19 -13.09 -2.93
CA VAL A 521 28.84 -13.62 -4.14
C VAL A 521 29.05 -12.45 -5.09
N ASP A 522 30.29 -12.24 -5.54
CA ASP A 522 30.68 -11.12 -6.42
C ASP A 522 30.27 -9.75 -5.88
N GLY A 523 30.34 -9.59 -4.55
CA GLY A 523 29.96 -8.35 -3.88
C GLY A 523 28.45 -8.12 -3.77
N GLN A 524 27.60 -9.10 -4.07
CA GLN A 524 26.14 -8.98 -4.01
C GLN A 524 25.52 -10.07 -3.14
N GLY A 525 24.34 -9.85 -2.55
CA GLY A 525 23.70 -10.82 -1.65
C GLY A 525 23.07 -10.20 -0.41
N LEU A 526 22.83 -11.03 0.60
CA LEU A 526 22.00 -10.72 1.77
C LEU A 526 20.59 -10.25 1.39
N THR A 527 19.96 -10.96 0.46
CA THR A 527 18.57 -10.69 0.08
C THR A 527 17.65 -10.99 1.27
N MET A 528 16.92 -10.01 1.79
CA MET A 528 16.11 -10.15 3.01
C MET A 528 14.61 -9.92 2.78
N GLY A 529 14.18 -9.93 1.52
CA GLY A 529 12.76 -9.97 1.19
C GLY A 529 12.51 -10.28 -0.28
N ALA A 530 11.37 -10.90 -0.53
CA ALA A 530 10.90 -11.27 -1.84
C ALA A 530 9.38 -11.13 -1.89
N LEU A 531 8.90 -9.98 -2.39
CA LEU A 531 7.50 -9.66 -2.62
C LEU A 531 7.22 -9.70 -4.12
N TYR A 532 6.59 -10.76 -4.62
CA TYR A 532 6.32 -10.84 -6.06
C TYR A 532 5.15 -9.92 -6.47
N TRP A 533 5.17 -9.49 -7.73
CA TRP A 533 4.06 -8.82 -8.39
C TRP A 533 3.24 -9.90 -9.11
N GLN A 534 1.96 -10.11 -8.81
CA GLN A 534 1.11 -9.49 -7.75
C GLN A 534 0.24 -10.56 -7.05
N LEU A 535 -0.46 -10.23 -5.96
CA LEU A 535 -1.29 -11.19 -5.23
C LEU A 535 -2.58 -11.52 -5.99
N ASN A 536 -3.40 -10.49 -6.21
CA ASN A 536 -4.80 -10.61 -6.59
C ASN A 536 -5.12 -9.83 -7.87
N ASP A 537 -6.25 -10.13 -8.49
CA ASP A 537 -6.79 -9.41 -9.65
C ASP A 537 -7.91 -8.45 -9.29
N ILE A 538 -8.03 -7.35 -10.05
CA ILE A 538 -9.15 -6.40 -10.00
C ILE A 538 -10.32 -6.81 -10.92
N TRP A 539 -10.06 -7.63 -11.93
CA TRP A 539 -11.03 -8.10 -12.95
C TRP A 539 -10.48 -9.30 -13.74
N GLN A 540 -11.25 -9.85 -14.69
CA GLN A 540 -10.88 -11.05 -15.46
C GLN A 540 -10.01 -10.67 -16.68
N ALA A 541 -8.70 -10.62 -16.51
CA ALA A 541 -7.72 -10.33 -17.55
C ALA A 541 -6.41 -11.09 -17.27
N PRO A 542 -5.52 -11.26 -18.25
CA PRO A 542 -4.18 -11.76 -17.96
C PRO A 542 -3.42 -10.74 -17.11
N SER A 543 -2.80 -11.21 -16.04
CA SER A 543 -2.09 -10.38 -15.06
C SER A 543 -0.94 -11.18 -14.45
N TRP A 544 -0.25 -10.59 -13.49
CA TRP A 544 0.79 -11.27 -12.71
C TRP A 544 0.24 -11.90 -11.42
N ALA A 545 -1.09 -11.93 -11.24
CA ALA A 545 -1.72 -12.44 -10.04
C ALA A 545 -1.53 -13.94 -9.86
N SER A 546 -1.47 -14.40 -8.61
CA SER A 546 -1.61 -15.81 -8.26
C SER A 546 -3.04 -16.19 -7.83
N ILE A 547 -3.83 -15.19 -7.42
CA ILE A 547 -5.25 -15.35 -7.07
C ILE A 547 -6.08 -14.60 -8.12
N GLY A 548 -6.77 -15.35 -8.97
CA GLY A 548 -7.66 -14.79 -10.00
C GLY A 548 -8.89 -14.09 -9.40
N PHE A 549 -9.52 -13.20 -10.18
CA PHE A 549 -10.66 -12.41 -9.70
C PHE A 549 -11.84 -13.27 -9.22
N VAL A 550 -12.37 -12.94 -8.05
CA VAL A 550 -13.44 -13.66 -7.36
C VAL A 550 -14.70 -12.80 -7.32
N PHE A 551 -15.80 -13.25 -7.94
CA PHE A 551 -17.08 -12.52 -7.97
C PHE A 551 -17.84 -12.55 -6.64
N LYS A 552 -17.61 -13.59 -5.83
CA LYS A 552 -18.10 -13.83 -4.46
C LYS A 552 -17.17 -14.85 -3.83
N ALA A 553 -16.87 -14.72 -2.54
CA ALA A 553 -16.27 -15.78 -1.74
C ALA A 553 -16.89 -17.13 -2.16
N LEU A 554 -16.04 -18.08 -2.58
CA LEU A 554 -16.53 -19.43 -2.87
C LEU A 554 -17.24 -19.91 -1.59
N GLU A 555 -18.54 -20.19 -1.67
CA GLU A 555 -19.18 -21.01 -0.64
C GLU A 555 -18.37 -22.31 -0.61
N THR A 556 -17.72 -22.53 0.54
CA THR A 556 -16.73 -23.59 0.77
C THR A 556 -17.35 -24.97 0.69
#